data_AF-A0A2D5S1R1-F1
#
_entry.id   AF-A0A2D5S1R1-F1
#
_cell.length_a   1.000
_cell.length_b   1.000
_cell.length_c   1.000
_cell.angle_alpha   90.00
_cell.angle_beta   90.00
_cell.angle_gamma   90.00
#
_symmetry.space_group_name_H-M   'P 1'
#
loop_
_entity.id
_entity.type
_entity.pdbx_description
1 polymer ?
#
loop_
_entity_poly.entity_id
_entity_poly.type
_entity_poly.pdbx_seq_one_letter_code
_entity_poly.pdbx_strand_id
1 'polypeptide(L)'
;MAAVKNITITLPEWINEVVDWQKTYHNDQEKMALAVELSKQNVLRGTGGPFGSAIFACDSGKLISVGVNRVMPMHNSAAHGEMVAIMFAEQQVQSFSLHADGVKRELFTSCEPCAMCLGGTLWSGVKRLVCAATADDARAIGFDEGPVEASSYQYLTDAGIEVVRLVQRDEANAVLQLYANGGGEIYNG
;
A
#
# COMPACT_ATOMS: atom_id res chain seq x y z
N MET A 1 2.42 10.06 32.70
CA MET A 1 1.54 9.47 31.67
C MET A 1 1.39 7.99 31.95
N ALA A 2 0.21 7.42 31.74
CA ALA A 2 0.03 5.96 31.83
C ALA A 2 0.77 5.28 30.66
N ALA A 3 1.35 4.10 30.89
CA ALA A 3 2.03 3.35 29.84
C ALA A 3 1.02 2.89 28.76
N VAL A 4 1.36 3.09 27.49
CA VAL A 4 0.61 2.54 26.35
C VAL A 4 0.85 1.03 26.33
N LYS A 5 -0.22 0.24 26.46
CA LYS A 5 -0.15 -1.24 26.50
C LYS A 5 -0.56 -1.91 25.19
N ASN A 6 -1.28 -1.20 24.34
CA ASN A 6 -1.81 -1.70 23.08
C ASN A 6 -1.67 -0.62 22.01
N ILE A 7 -1.42 -1.05 20.77
CA ILE A 7 -1.54 -0.23 19.56
C ILE A 7 -2.68 -0.82 18.75
N THR A 8 -3.59 0.03 18.25
CA THR A 8 -4.71 -0.40 17.40
C THR A 8 -4.59 0.34 16.07
N ILE A 9 -4.55 -0.40 14.97
CA ILE A 9 -4.63 0.14 13.62
C ILE A 9 -6.03 -0.15 13.10
N THR A 10 -6.72 0.89 12.63
CA THR A 10 -8.04 0.75 12.00
C THR A 10 -8.01 1.26 10.57
N LEU A 11 -8.92 0.76 9.76
CA LEU A 11 -9.26 1.32 8.47
C LEU A 11 -10.34 2.41 8.64
N PRO A 12 -10.37 3.44 7.79
CA PRO A 12 -11.49 4.40 7.79
C PRO A 12 -12.82 3.71 7.48
N GLU A 13 -13.93 4.18 8.06
CA GLU A 13 -15.26 3.58 7.86
C GLU A 13 -15.69 3.55 6.38
N TRP A 14 -15.31 4.60 5.64
CA TRP A 14 -15.64 4.76 4.22
C TRP A 14 -15.08 3.66 3.32
N ILE A 15 -14.13 2.85 3.78
CA ILE A 15 -13.57 1.73 3.01
C ILE A 15 -14.68 0.81 2.52
N ASN A 16 -15.71 0.56 3.34
CA ASN A 16 -16.83 -0.31 2.97
C ASN A 16 -17.81 0.33 1.95
N GLU A 17 -17.70 1.64 1.69
CA GLU A 17 -18.45 2.31 0.63
C GLU A 17 -17.77 2.15 -0.74
N VAL A 18 -16.45 1.93 -0.75
CA VAL A 18 -15.61 1.92 -1.95
C VAL A 18 -15.22 0.51 -2.35
N VAL A 19 -14.95 -0.35 -1.37
CA VAL A 19 -14.44 -1.71 -1.61
C VAL A 19 -15.59 -2.70 -1.74
N ASP A 20 -15.71 -3.28 -2.93
CA ASP A 20 -16.48 -4.52 -3.11
C ASP A 20 -15.62 -5.73 -2.72
N TRP A 21 -15.86 -6.23 -1.51
CA TRP A 21 -15.17 -7.39 -0.93
C TRP A 21 -15.51 -8.73 -1.61
N GLN A 22 -16.57 -8.79 -2.42
CA GLN A 22 -16.96 -10.00 -3.14
C GLN A 22 -16.50 -9.98 -4.59
N LYS A 23 -16.04 -8.83 -5.09
CA LYS A 23 -15.52 -8.70 -6.45
C LYS A 23 -14.27 -9.55 -6.65
N THR A 24 -14.24 -10.22 -7.79
CA THR A 24 -13.04 -10.87 -8.32
C THR A 24 -12.38 -9.94 -9.34
N TYR A 25 -11.06 -9.79 -9.25
CA TYR A 25 -10.27 -8.88 -10.08
C TYR A 25 -9.39 -9.68 -11.04
N HIS A 26 -9.48 -9.38 -12.34
CA HIS A 26 -8.97 -10.28 -13.37
C HIS A 26 -7.58 -9.93 -13.91
N ASN A 27 -7.20 -8.66 -13.82
CA ASN A 27 -5.95 -8.15 -14.40
C ASN A 27 -5.34 -7.06 -13.53
N ASP A 28 -4.10 -6.68 -13.86
CA ASP A 28 -3.35 -5.68 -13.11
C ASP A 28 -4.01 -4.30 -13.15
N GLN A 29 -4.70 -3.94 -14.23
CA GLN A 29 -5.41 -2.67 -14.37
C GLN A 29 -6.58 -2.60 -13.37
N GLU A 30 -7.39 -3.63 -13.25
CA GLU A 30 -8.49 -3.66 -12.29
C GLU A 30 -8.01 -3.62 -10.83
N LYS A 31 -6.96 -4.38 -10.53
CA LYS A 31 -6.38 -4.45 -9.17
C LYS A 31 -5.72 -3.14 -8.79
N MET A 32 -4.95 -2.54 -9.71
CA MET A 32 -4.31 -1.25 -9.47
C MET A 32 -5.31 -0.11 -9.39
N ALA A 33 -6.40 -0.15 -10.17
CA ALA A 33 -7.46 0.86 -10.10
C ALA A 33 -8.07 0.93 -8.69
N LEU A 34 -8.18 -0.20 -7.98
CA LEU A 34 -8.60 -0.20 -6.57
C LEU A 34 -7.59 0.53 -5.68
N ALA A 35 -6.29 0.23 -5.80
CA ALA A 35 -5.25 0.87 -4.99
C ALA A 35 -5.21 2.40 -5.22
N VAL A 36 -5.33 2.83 -6.48
CA VAL A 36 -5.40 4.25 -6.85
C VAL A 36 -6.68 4.92 -6.33
N GLU A 37 -7.84 4.25 -6.42
CA GLU A 37 -9.10 4.78 -5.89
C GLU A 37 -9.06 4.90 -4.36
N LEU A 38 -8.48 3.92 -3.66
CA LEU A 38 -8.27 3.99 -2.22
C LEU A 38 -7.38 5.19 -1.84
N SER A 39 -6.28 5.40 -2.57
CA SER A 39 -5.42 6.58 -2.39
C SER A 39 -6.21 7.88 -2.58
N LYS A 40 -6.96 7.99 -3.67
CA LYS A 40 -7.78 9.15 -4.00
C LYS A 40 -8.83 9.44 -2.92
N GLN A 41 -9.56 8.43 -2.47
CA GLN A 41 -10.59 8.58 -1.44
C GLN A 41 -9.98 8.97 -0.09
N ASN A 42 -8.79 8.47 0.24
CA ASN A 42 -8.08 8.85 1.47
C ASN A 42 -7.76 10.35 1.49
N VAL A 43 -7.39 10.92 0.33
CA VAL A 43 -7.19 12.36 0.14
C VAL A 43 -8.52 13.12 0.20
N LEU A 44 -9.50 12.75 -0.63
CA LEU A 44 -10.77 13.48 -0.75
C LEU A 44 -11.56 13.53 0.56
N ARG A 45 -11.42 12.51 1.40
CA ARG A 45 -12.09 12.41 2.69
C ARG A 45 -11.25 12.94 3.86
N GLY A 46 -10.03 13.42 3.58
CA GLY A 46 -9.12 13.96 4.59
C GLY A 46 -8.71 12.95 5.66
N THR A 47 -8.62 11.66 5.31
CA THR A 47 -8.32 10.58 6.27
C THR A 47 -6.87 10.09 6.24
N GLY A 48 -6.01 10.71 5.44
CA GLY A 48 -4.57 10.46 5.44
C GLY A 48 -3.87 10.95 4.16
N GLY A 49 -2.63 10.49 3.97
CA GLY A 49 -1.83 10.83 2.77
C GLY A 49 -2.28 10.11 1.49
N PRO A 50 -1.74 10.48 0.32
CA PRO A 50 -2.16 10.02 -1.00
C PRO A 50 -1.61 8.63 -1.35
N PHE A 51 -1.78 7.65 -0.46
CA PHE A 51 -1.28 6.30 -0.65
C PHE A 51 -2.31 5.25 -0.27
N GLY A 52 -2.53 4.31 -1.19
CA GLY A 52 -3.46 3.20 -1.05
C GLY A 52 -2.84 1.92 -1.59
N SER A 53 -3.20 0.79 -0.98
CA SER A 53 -2.66 -0.53 -1.32
C SER A 53 -3.72 -1.60 -1.15
N ALA A 54 -3.58 -2.71 -1.87
CA ALA A 54 -4.47 -3.86 -1.80
C ALA A 54 -3.70 -5.16 -2.03
N ILE A 55 -4.08 -6.21 -1.30
CA ILE A 55 -3.50 -7.55 -1.43
C ILE A 55 -4.53 -8.49 -2.03
N PHE A 56 -4.14 -9.22 -3.06
CA PHE A 56 -4.99 -10.19 -3.75
C PHE A 56 -4.38 -11.59 -3.74
N ALA A 57 -5.22 -12.61 -3.83
CA ALA A 57 -4.78 -13.97 -4.15
C ALA A 57 -4.51 -14.09 -5.65
N CYS A 58 -3.30 -14.52 -6.02
CA CYS A 58 -2.86 -14.57 -7.42
C CYS A 58 -3.67 -15.54 -8.28
N ASP A 59 -4.14 -16.64 -7.69
CA ASP A 59 -4.84 -17.73 -8.39
C ASP A 59 -6.28 -17.38 -8.76
N SER A 60 -6.94 -16.63 -7.90
CA SER A 60 -8.38 -16.39 -7.94
C SER A 60 -8.73 -14.94 -8.18
N GLY A 61 -7.78 -14.00 -8.02
CA GLY A 61 -8.05 -12.57 -8.12
C GLY A 61 -8.91 -12.02 -6.98
N LYS A 62 -9.09 -12.79 -5.90
CA LYS A 62 -9.87 -12.37 -4.73
C LYS A 62 -9.10 -11.35 -3.91
N LEU A 63 -9.80 -10.30 -3.51
CA LEU A 63 -9.28 -9.33 -2.55
C LEU A 63 -9.15 -9.98 -1.16
N ILE A 64 -8.01 -9.78 -0.54
CA ILE A 64 -7.69 -10.24 0.81
C ILE A 64 -7.85 -9.04 1.73
N SER A 65 -6.97 -8.05 1.59
CA SER A 65 -6.99 -6.84 2.41
C SER A 65 -6.77 -5.59 1.58
N VAL A 66 -7.08 -4.45 2.20
CA VAL A 66 -6.71 -3.13 1.72
C VAL A 66 -5.99 -2.36 2.81
N GLY A 67 -5.24 -1.34 2.41
CA GLY A 67 -4.58 -0.40 3.30
C GLY A 67 -4.56 0.99 2.67
N VAL A 68 -4.61 2.00 3.53
CA VAL A 68 -4.38 3.40 3.16
C VAL A 68 -3.44 4.00 4.17
N ASN A 69 -2.71 5.05 3.79
CA ASN A 69 -1.85 5.73 4.74
C ASN A 69 -2.67 6.32 5.90
N ARG A 70 -2.30 5.96 7.14
CA ARG A 70 -2.90 6.42 8.40
C ARG A 70 -1.88 7.05 9.34
N VAL A 71 -0.74 7.54 8.83
CA VAL A 71 0.36 8.06 9.67
C VAL A 71 -0.10 9.16 10.62
N MET A 72 -0.69 10.23 10.07
CA MET A 72 -1.14 11.37 10.88
C MET A 72 -2.32 11.01 11.78
N PRO A 73 -3.42 10.38 11.30
CA PRO A 73 -4.56 10.05 12.16
C PRO A 73 -4.27 9.07 13.29
N MET A 74 -3.26 8.20 13.13
CA MET A 74 -2.88 7.20 14.13
C MET A 74 -1.67 7.59 14.96
N HIS A 75 -1.05 8.75 14.69
CA HIS A 75 0.21 9.17 15.30
C HIS A 75 1.28 8.06 15.25
N ASN A 76 1.40 7.39 14.11
CA ASN A 76 2.27 6.22 13.94
C ASN A 76 2.93 6.23 12.56
N SER A 77 4.25 6.46 12.53
CA SER A 77 5.03 6.53 11.29
C SER A 77 5.04 5.22 10.50
N ALA A 78 4.76 4.08 11.12
CA ALA A 78 4.70 2.79 10.42
C ALA A 78 3.39 2.56 9.66
N ALA A 79 2.37 3.41 9.85
CA ALA A 79 1.03 3.21 9.31
C ALA A 79 0.90 3.65 7.82
N HIS A 80 1.84 3.21 6.99
CA HIS A 80 1.81 3.39 5.53
C HIS A 80 0.79 2.43 4.88
N GLY A 81 0.32 2.75 3.67
CA GLY A 81 -0.72 1.97 2.98
C GLY A 81 -0.35 0.50 2.83
N GLU A 82 0.90 0.22 2.45
CA GLU A 82 1.43 -1.13 2.26
C GLU A 82 1.49 -1.88 3.58
N MET A 83 2.00 -1.22 4.63
CA MET A 83 2.12 -1.84 5.95
C MET A 83 0.75 -2.15 6.54
N VAL A 84 -0.22 -1.23 6.42
CA VAL A 84 -1.60 -1.45 6.85
C VAL A 84 -2.22 -2.61 6.06
N ALA A 85 -2.05 -2.67 4.74
CA ALA A 85 -2.56 -3.78 3.93
C ALA A 85 -1.96 -5.12 4.37
N ILE A 86 -0.64 -5.19 4.59
CA ILE A 86 0.07 -6.37 5.08
C ILE A 86 -0.47 -6.80 6.45
N MET A 87 -0.54 -5.89 7.43
CA MET A 87 -1.04 -6.19 8.78
C MET A 87 -2.46 -6.77 8.74
N PHE A 88 -3.35 -6.19 7.93
CA PHE A 88 -4.73 -6.69 7.79
C PHE A 88 -4.79 -8.04 7.07
N ALA A 89 -3.96 -8.26 6.05
CA ALA A 89 -3.90 -9.56 5.38
C ALA A 89 -3.36 -10.65 6.33
N GLU A 90 -2.29 -10.37 7.07
CA GLU A 90 -1.70 -11.28 8.05
C GLU A 90 -2.69 -11.63 9.15
N GLN A 91 -3.45 -10.63 9.62
CA GLN A 91 -4.56 -10.85 10.55
C GLN A 91 -5.67 -11.70 9.92
N GLN A 92 -6.02 -11.50 8.65
CA GLN A 92 -7.05 -12.32 8.02
C GLN A 92 -6.62 -13.78 7.84
N VAL A 93 -5.36 -14.04 7.50
CA VAL A 93 -4.82 -15.40 7.34
C VAL A 93 -4.37 -16.03 8.65
N GLN A 94 -4.40 -15.27 9.75
CA GLN A 94 -3.95 -15.68 11.09
C GLN A 94 -2.50 -16.20 11.09
N SER A 95 -1.61 -15.50 10.37
CA SER A 95 -0.20 -15.86 10.26
C SER A 95 0.66 -14.63 9.95
N PHE A 96 1.89 -14.62 10.46
CA PHE A 96 2.90 -13.60 10.12
C PHE A 96 3.43 -13.72 8.69
N SER A 97 3.06 -14.79 7.96
CA SER A 97 3.46 -14.97 6.57
C SER A 97 2.25 -15.19 5.69
N LEU A 98 2.13 -14.33 4.68
CA LEU A 98 1.16 -14.38 3.59
C LEU A 98 1.40 -15.54 2.61
N HIS A 99 2.33 -16.46 2.91
CA HIS A 99 2.50 -17.71 2.18
C HIS A 99 2.17 -18.96 3.01
N ALA A 100 1.75 -18.80 4.27
CA ALA A 100 1.62 -19.92 5.22
C ALA A 100 0.62 -21.01 4.80
N ASP A 101 -0.38 -20.68 3.98
CA ASP A 101 -1.38 -21.62 3.46
C ASP A 101 -1.11 -22.08 2.01
N GLY A 102 0.07 -21.75 1.47
CA GLY A 102 0.48 -22.10 0.11
C GLY A 102 -0.13 -21.25 -1.01
N VAL A 103 -1.08 -20.37 -0.71
CA VAL A 103 -1.65 -19.44 -1.70
C VAL A 103 -0.64 -18.32 -1.98
N LYS A 104 -0.37 -18.07 -3.27
CA LYS A 104 0.45 -16.93 -3.68
C LYS A 104 -0.38 -15.65 -3.60
N ARG A 105 0.20 -14.61 -3.01
CA ARG A 105 -0.43 -13.30 -2.83
C ARG A 105 0.40 -12.21 -3.47
N GLU A 106 -0.30 -11.21 -3.97
CA GLU A 106 0.29 -10.06 -4.67
C GLU A 106 -0.16 -8.75 -4.04
N LEU A 107 0.79 -7.84 -3.83
CA LEU A 107 0.58 -6.50 -3.29
C LEU A 107 0.54 -5.50 -4.43
N PHE A 108 -0.56 -4.79 -4.55
CA PHE A 108 -0.72 -3.63 -5.42
C PHE A 108 -0.62 -2.36 -4.57
N THR A 109 0.22 -1.41 -4.98
CA THR A 109 0.41 -0.14 -4.28
C THR A 109 0.36 1.04 -5.25
N SER A 110 -0.32 2.11 -4.84
CA SER A 110 -0.51 3.31 -5.66
C SER A 110 0.79 4.08 -5.90
N CYS A 111 1.84 3.84 -5.12
CA CYS A 111 3.17 4.40 -5.32
C CYS A 111 4.21 3.33 -5.00
N GLU A 112 5.36 3.41 -5.66
CA GLU A 112 6.53 2.61 -5.32
C GLU A 112 6.83 2.70 -3.81
N PRO A 113 7.08 1.56 -3.13
CA PRO A 113 7.21 1.59 -1.67
C PRO A 113 8.50 2.28 -1.22
N CYS A 114 8.41 3.02 -0.11
CA CYS A 114 9.57 3.55 0.59
C CYS A 114 10.45 2.44 1.18
N ALA A 115 11.63 2.80 1.71
CA ALA A 115 12.57 1.83 2.27
C ALA A 115 11.95 0.92 3.36
N MET A 116 11.08 1.47 4.23
CA MET A 116 10.35 0.69 5.22
C MET A 116 9.40 -0.31 4.57
N CYS A 117 8.58 0.14 3.61
CA CYS A 117 7.56 -0.67 2.97
C CYS A 117 8.16 -1.75 2.04
N LEU A 118 9.33 -1.50 1.43
CA LEU A 118 10.10 -2.53 0.74
C LEU A 118 10.57 -3.62 1.70
N GLY A 119 11.09 -3.24 2.87
CA GLY A 119 11.43 -4.19 3.94
C GLY A 119 10.21 -4.98 4.41
N GLY A 120 9.08 -4.31 4.64
CA GLY A 120 7.81 -4.97 5.00
C GLY A 120 7.34 -5.96 3.94
N THR A 121 7.42 -5.58 2.66
CA THR A 121 7.09 -6.43 1.52
C THR A 121 7.96 -7.69 1.51
N LEU A 122 9.27 -7.54 1.67
CA LEU A 122 10.23 -8.64 1.73
C LEU A 122 9.88 -9.68 2.83
N TRP A 123 9.46 -9.22 4.00
CA TRP A 123 9.16 -10.09 5.14
C TRP A 123 7.75 -10.67 5.14
N SER A 124 6.78 -9.98 4.52
CA SER A 124 5.36 -10.36 4.56
C SER A 124 5.04 -11.72 3.93
N GLY A 125 5.88 -12.20 2.99
CA GLY A 125 5.64 -13.42 2.25
C GLY A 125 4.79 -13.27 0.97
N VAL A 126 4.45 -12.04 0.55
CA VAL A 126 3.92 -11.82 -0.81
C VAL A 126 4.90 -12.31 -1.87
N LYS A 127 4.39 -12.68 -3.04
CA LYS A 127 5.19 -13.22 -4.16
C LYS A 127 5.26 -12.30 -5.35
N ARG A 128 4.50 -11.20 -5.32
CA ARG A 128 4.47 -10.21 -6.38
C ARG A 128 4.14 -8.83 -5.82
N LEU A 129 4.90 -7.82 -6.22
CA LEU A 129 4.72 -6.42 -5.91
C LEU A 129 4.42 -5.70 -7.23
N VAL A 130 3.32 -4.96 -7.28
CA VAL A 130 2.90 -4.17 -8.45
C VAL A 130 2.74 -2.72 -8.02
N CYS A 131 3.45 -1.80 -8.68
CA CYS A 131 3.51 -0.39 -8.33
C CYS A 131 2.96 0.50 -9.45
N ALA A 132 2.27 1.59 -9.08
CA ALA A 132 1.81 2.61 -10.01
C ALA A 132 2.76 3.80 -10.13
N ALA A 133 2.59 4.84 -9.30
CA ALA A 133 3.47 6.01 -9.27
C ALA A 133 4.90 5.65 -8.86
N THR A 134 5.89 6.43 -9.29
CA THR A 134 7.29 6.18 -8.95
C THR A 134 7.69 6.88 -7.66
N ALA A 135 8.82 6.43 -7.07
CA ALA A 135 9.45 7.13 -5.95
C ALA A 135 9.79 8.59 -6.30
N ASP A 136 10.13 8.87 -7.56
CA ASP A 136 10.40 10.24 -8.02
C ASP A 136 9.12 11.09 -8.13
N ASP A 137 7.97 10.48 -8.47
CA ASP A 137 6.69 11.18 -8.47
C ASP A 137 6.29 11.61 -7.04
N ALA A 138 6.52 10.75 -6.04
CA ALA A 138 6.29 11.07 -4.63
C ALA A 138 7.27 12.13 -4.10
N ARG A 139 8.56 12.02 -4.43
CA ARG A 139 9.57 13.04 -4.08
C ARG A 139 9.27 14.40 -4.69
N ALA A 140 8.72 14.42 -5.91
CA ALA A 140 8.36 15.68 -6.57
C ALA A 140 7.30 16.48 -5.81
N ILE A 141 6.47 15.84 -4.99
CA ILE A 141 5.50 16.52 -4.12
C ILE A 141 5.96 16.66 -2.66
N GLY A 142 7.19 16.25 -2.35
CA GLY A 142 7.85 16.49 -1.07
C GLY A 142 7.97 15.28 -0.13
N PHE A 143 7.45 14.11 -0.48
CA PHE A 143 7.64 12.90 0.35
C PHE A 143 9.08 12.37 0.26
N ASP A 144 9.60 11.86 1.37
CA ASP A 144 10.87 11.13 1.39
C ASP A 144 10.63 9.61 1.33
N GLU A 145 11.22 8.97 0.33
CA GLU A 145 11.14 7.52 0.13
C GLU A 145 12.28 6.76 0.85
N GLY A 146 13.24 7.49 1.41
CA GLY A 146 14.45 6.94 2.00
C GLY A 146 15.43 6.37 0.96
N PRO A 147 16.40 5.54 1.40
CA PRO A 147 17.48 5.02 0.56
C PRO A 147 17.02 3.86 -0.33
N VAL A 148 16.06 4.14 -1.22
CA VAL A 148 15.57 3.19 -2.23
C VAL A 148 16.32 3.40 -3.53
N GLU A 149 17.04 2.37 -3.95
CA GLU A 149 17.82 2.33 -5.19
C GLU A 149 17.30 1.23 -6.12
N ALA A 150 17.77 1.21 -7.37
CA ALA A 150 17.43 0.12 -8.30
C ALA A 150 17.83 -1.27 -7.74
N SER A 151 18.93 -1.34 -6.98
CA SER A 151 19.41 -2.55 -6.31
C SER A 151 18.43 -3.06 -5.25
N SER A 152 17.64 -2.17 -4.63
CA SER A 152 16.61 -2.55 -3.64
C SER A 152 15.53 -3.43 -4.28
N TYR A 153 15.05 -3.08 -5.48
CA TYR A 153 14.07 -3.90 -6.22
C TYR A 153 14.69 -5.19 -6.76
N GLN A 154 15.95 -5.16 -7.16
CA GLN A 154 16.68 -6.37 -7.57
C GLN A 154 16.76 -7.37 -6.42
N TYR A 155 17.03 -6.91 -5.20
CA TYR A 155 17.05 -7.77 -4.02
C TYR A 155 15.72 -8.50 -3.80
N LEU A 156 14.58 -7.81 -3.97
CA LEU A 156 13.25 -8.45 -3.91
C LEU A 156 13.09 -9.53 -4.98
N THR A 157 13.55 -9.24 -6.21
CA THR A 157 13.51 -10.18 -7.33
C THR A 157 14.36 -11.42 -7.04
N ASP A 158 15.57 -11.24 -6.52
CA ASP A 158 16.48 -12.32 -6.14
C ASP A 158 15.91 -13.16 -4.98
N ALA A 159 15.12 -12.54 -4.10
CA ALA A 159 14.37 -13.21 -3.03
C ALA A 159 13.09 -13.93 -3.54
N GLY A 160 12.82 -13.91 -4.84
CA GLY A 160 11.68 -14.60 -5.46
C GLY A 160 10.36 -13.83 -5.40
N ILE A 161 10.43 -12.50 -5.27
CA ILE A 161 9.27 -11.60 -5.37
C ILE A 161 9.30 -10.94 -6.74
N GLU A 162 8.29 -11.23 -7.57
CA GLU A 162 8.14 -10.54 -8.86
C GLU A 162 7.85 -9.05 -8.62
N VAL A 163 8.54 -8.15 -9.33
CA VAL A 163 8.31 -6.71 -9.25
C VAL A 163 7.85 -6.17 -10.60
N VAL A 164 6.66 -5.55 -10.61
CA VAL A 164 6.07 -4.89 -11.78
C VAL A 164 5.86 -3.42 -11.43
N ARG A 165 6.21 -2.52 -12.36
CA ARG A 165 6.20 -1.07 -12.12
C ARG A 165 5.39 -0.36 -13.21
N LEU A 166 4.99 0.88 -12.93
CA LEU A 166 4.35 1.80 -13.87
C LEU A 166 2.95 1.39 -14.33
N VAL A 167 2.24 0.54 -13.57
CA VAL A 167 0.85 0.19 -13.89
C VAL A 167 -0.05 1.36 -13.48
N GLN A 168 -0.71 2.02 -14.43
CA GLN A 168 -1.55 3.22 -14.16
C GLN A 168 -0.80 4.34 -13.42
N ARG A 169 0.45 4.60 -13.83
CA ARG A 169 1.27 5.67 -13.25
C ARG A 169 0.60 7.03 -13.37
N ASP A 170 0.00 7.35 -14.52
CA ASP A 170 -0.56 8.69 -14.77
C ASP A 170 -1.74 8.97 -13.83
N GLU A 171 -2.62 7.99 -13.64
CA GLU A 171 -3.75 8.07 -12.71
C GLU A 171 -3.28 8.20 -11.26
N ALA A 172 -2.26 7.43 -10.86
CA ALA A 172 -1.71 7.50 -9.52
C ALA A 172 -1.00 8.83 -9.24
N ASN A 173 -0.19 9.32 -10.18
CA ASN A 173 0.49 10.61 -10.07
C ASN A 173 -0.53 11.76 -10.03
N ALA A 174 -1.65 11.67 -10.75
CA ALA A 174 -2.72 12.66 -10.64
C ALA A 174 -3.29 12.77 -9.21
N VAL A 175 -3.33 11.67 -8.44
CA VAL A 175 -3.73 11.69 -7.02
C VAL A 175 -2.65 12.35 -6.14
N LEU A 176 -1.37 12.09 -6.40
CA LEU A 176 -0.27 12.79 -5.73
C LEU A 176 -0.37 14.31 -5.94
N GLN A 177 -0.58 14.75 -7.18
CA GLN A 177 -0.76 16.16 -7.51
C GLN A 177 -2.04 16.75 -6.88
N LEU A 178 -3.13 16.00 -6.82
CA LEU A 178 -4.35 16.42 -6.12
C LEU A 178 -4.07 16.74 -4.65
N TYR A 179 -3.31 15.89 -3.97
CA TYR A 179 -2.94 16.10 -2.57
C TYR A 179 -2.05 17.33 -2.38
N ALA A 180 -1.01 17.47 -3.22
CA ALA A 180 -0.08 18.60 -3.16
C ALA A 180 -0.80 19.93 -3.42
N ASN A 181 -1.63 20.00 -4.47
CA ASN A 181 -2.38 21.21 -4.82
C ASN A 181 -3.48 21.55 -3.80
N GLY A 182 -3.96 20.55 -3.06
CA GLY A 182 -4.91 20.72 -1.96
C GLY A 182 -4.27 21.24 -0.67
N GLY A 183 -2.95 21.45 -0.63
CA GLY A 183 -2.23 21.86 0.58
C GLY A 183 -2.06 20.73 1.60
N GLY A 184 -2.00 19.48 1.13
CA GLY A 184 -1.79 18.31 1.97
C GLY A 184 -0.51 18.39 2.81
N GLU A 185 -0.59 17.92 4.06
CA GLU A 185 0.52 17.93 5.00
C GLU A 185 1.58 16.88 4.65
N ILE A 186 2.78 17.33 4.31
CA ILE A 186 3.91 16.43 4.10
C ILE A 186 4.49 16.03 5.46
N TYR A 187 4.42 14.74 5.76
CA TYR A 187 5.04 14.14 6.94
C TYR A 187 6.31 13.40 6.51
N ASN A 188 7.45 14.02 6.79
CA ASN A 188 8.75 13.36 6.79
C ASN A 188 9.25 13.43 8.23
N GLY A 189 9.73 12.32 8.77
CA GLY A 189 10.12 12.21 10.20
C GLY A 189 11.12 13.26 10.64
#